data_AF-A0A061F285-F1
#
_entry.id   AF-A0A061F285-F1
#
_cell.length_a   1.000
_cell.length_b   1.000
_cell.length_c   1.000
_cell.angle_alpha   90.00
_cell.angle_beta   90.00
_cell.angle_gamma   90.00
#
_symmetry.space_group_name_H-M   'P 1'
#
loop_
_entity.id
_entity.type
_entity.pdbx_description
1 polymer ?
#
loop_
_entity_poly.entity_id
_entity_poly.type
_entity_poly.pdbx_seq_one_letter_code
_entity_poly.pdbx_strand_id
1 'polypeptide(L)'
;MLDCGLIDEGKLDCFNVPFFNPSLDDVQFLVDKEGSLTTEFIDTIAVVIGGQNGHWMSPESRIKGYRCFSEPILSHHFGEEMMDKLYDKATLILVEDFKHGKQATKIINIAVVLKLKEL
;
A
#
# COMPACT_ATOMS: atom_id res chain seq x y z
N MET A 1 -1.57 19.61 -4.05
CA MET A 1 -0.11 19.85 -3.97
C MET A 1 0.34 20.64 -5.18
N LEU A 2 -0.09 20.25 -6.39
CA LEU A 2 0.01 21.05 -7.62
C LEU A 2 -0.60 22.45 -7.49
N ASP A 3 -1.88 22.54 -7.11
CA ASP A 3 -2.60 23.84 -6.98
C ASP A 3 -1.96 24.81 -5.97
N CYS A 4 -1.16 24.27 -5.04
CA CYS A 4 -0.45 25.05 -4.02
C CYS A 4 0.99 25.40 -4.45
N GLY A 5 1.41 25.03 -5.67
CA GLY A 5 2.75 25.26 -6.20
C GLY A 5 3.87 24.47 -5.53
N LEU A 6 3.54 23.44 -4.73
CA LEU A 6 4.53 22.67 -3.96
C LEU A 6 5.13 21.50 -4.76
N ILE A 7 4.43 21.05 -5.80
CA ILE A 7 4.87 19.99 -6.71
C ILE A 7 4.64 20.49 -8.13
N ASP A 8 5.60 20.21 -8.99
CA ASP A 8 5.50 20.42 -10.43
C ASP A 8 4.72 19.27 -11.09
N GLU A 9 3.87 19.58 -12.07
CA GLU A 9 3.05 18.58 -12.76
C GLU A 9 3.91 17.51 -13.44
N GLY A 10 5.01 17.89 -14.10
CA GLY A 10 5.92 16.95 -14.74
C GLY A 10 6.62 16.03 -13.73
N LYS A 11 6.91 16.51 -12.52
CA LYS A 11 7.42 15.67 -11.42
C LYS A 11 6.37 14.68 -10.91
N LEU A 12 5.09 15.07 -10.89
CA LEU A 12 4.02 14.15 -10.51
C LEU A 12 3.81 13.09 -11.59
N ASP A 13 3.78 13.48 -12.85
CA ASP A 13 3.51 12.61 -13.99
C ASP A 13 4.59 11.54 -14.19
N CYS A 14 5.84 11.84 -13.84
CA CYS A 14 6.92 10.87 -13.93
C CYS A 14 7.01 9.92 -12.72
N PHE A 15 6.27 10.20 -11.64
CA PHE A 15 6.28 9.38 -10.44
C PHE A 15 5.27 8.23 -10.54
N ASN A 16 5.76 7.00 -10.45
CA ASN A 16 4.93 5.83 -10.24
C ASN A 16 5.29 5.19 -8.90
N VAL A 17 4.29 4.73 -8.17
CA VAL A 17 4.53 4.01 -6.92
C VAL A 17 5.21 2.68 -7.26
N PRO A 18 6.39 2.37 -6.67
CA PRO A 18 7.14 1.14 -6.97
C PRO A 18 6.55 -0.04 -6.18
N PHE A 19 5.25 -0.28 -6.34
CA PHE A 19 4.51 -1.29 -5.59
C PHE A 19 3.49 -1.97 -6.50
N PHE A 20 3.45 -3.30 -6.44
CA PHE A 20 2.53 -4.13 -7.20
C PHE A 20 1.86 -5.12 -6.26
N ASN A 21 0.53 -5.26 -6.38
CA ASN A 21 -0.25 -6.27 -5.67
C ASN A 21 -0.45 -7.46 -6.62
N PRO A 22 0.26 -8.59 -6.43
CA PRO A 22 0.08 -9.75 -7.29
C PRO A 22 -1.25 -10.45 -7.01
N SER A 23 -1.77 -11.11 -8.04
CA SER A 23 -2.81 -12.13 -7.91
C SER A 23 -2.21 -13.50 -7.55
N LEU A 24 -3.05 -14.46 -7.16
CA LEU A 24 -2.63 -15.85 -6.99
C LEU A 24 -2.02 -16.42 -8.28
N ASP A 25 -2.61 -16.09 -9.42
CA ASP A 25 -2.15 -16.53 -10.74
C ASP A 25 -0.78 -15.94 -11.07
N ASP A 26 -0.51 -14.68 -10.74
CA ASP A 26 0.80 -14.05 -10.93
C ASP A 26 1.88 -14.78 -10.11
N VAL A 27 1.58 -15.11 -8.85
CA VAL A 27 2.51 -15.84 -7.97
C VAL A 27 2.75 -17.24 -8.52
N GLN A 28 1.69 -17.98 -8.86
CA GLN A 28 1.81 -19.35 -9.35
C GLN A 28 2.56 -19.40 -10.69
N PHE A 29 2.26 -18.47 -11.60
CA PHE A 29 2.97 -18.35 -12.87
C PHE A 29 4.47 -18.13 -12.68
N LEU A 30 4.88 -17.28 -11.73
CA LEU A 30 6.29 -17.02 -11.47
C LEU A 30 7.01 -18.23 -10.85
N VAL A 31 6.36 -18.95 -9.92
CA VAL A 31 6.90 -20.18 -9.33
C VAL A 31 7.11 -21.25 -10.41
N ASP A 32 6.10 -21.47 -11.26
CA ASP A 32 6.16 -22.46 -12.33
C ASP A 32 7.22 -22.11 -13.39
N LYS A 33 7.31 -20.81 -13.73
CA LYS A 33 8.29 -20.30 -14.68
C LYS A 33 9.73 -20.41 -14.17
N GLU A 34 9.95 -20.20 -12.87
CA GLU A 34 11.28 -20.34 -12.26
C GLU A 34 11.70 -21.81 -12.18
N GLY A 35 10.79 -22.69 -11.76
CA GLY A 35 10.90 -24.13 -11.95
C GLY A 35 11.70 -24.92 -10.92
N SER A 36 12.40 -24.30 -9.96
CA SER A 36 13.12 -25.01 -8.89
C SER A 36 12.24 -25.33 -7.67
N LEU A 37 11.11 -24.63 -7.54
CA LEU A 37 10.18 -24.77 -6.41
C LEU A 37 8.87 -25.46 -6.84
N THR A 38 8.20 -26.10 -5.88
CA THR A 38 6.80 -26.54 -5.97
C THR A 38 5.96 -25.76 -4.97
N THR A 39 4.75 -25.39 -5.37
CA THR A 39 3.75 -24.82 -4.46
C THR A 39 3.09 -25.94 -3.66
N GLU A 40 3.30 -25.96 -2.35
CA GLU A 40 2.62 -26.89 -1.44
C GLU A 40 1.28 -26.32 -0.98
N PHE A 41 1.21 -25.00 -0.83
CA PHE A 41 0.00 -24.28 -0.44
C PHE A 41 0.05 -22.85 -0.98
N ILE A 42 -1.08 -22.36 -1.47
CA ILE A 42 -1.27 -20.94 -1.78
C ILE A 42 -2.74 -20.58 -1.51
N ASP A 43 -2.96 -19.49 -0.78
CA ASP A 43 -4.32 -18.98 -0.53
C ASP A 43 -4.28 -17.48 -0.20
N THR A 44 -5.45 -16.86 -0.21
CA THR A 44 -5.67 -15.48 0.21
C THR A 44 -6.18 -15.38 1.65
N ILE A 45 -5.67 -14.40 2.39
CA ILE A 45 -6.11 -14.08 3.74
C ILE A 45 -6.60 -12.64 3.76
N ALA A 46 -7.91 -12.47 3.96
CA ALA A 46 -8.51 -11.16 4.14
C ALA A 46 -8.36 -10.68 5.59
N VAL A 47 -7.69 -9.54 5.78
CA VAL A 47 -7.50 -8.93 7.09
C VAL A 47 -8.25 -7.61 7.14
N VAL A 48 -9.12 -7.45 8.15
CA VAL A 48 -9.77 -6.17 8.44
C VAL A 48 -8.75 -5.26 9.11
N ILE A 49 -8.39 -4.19 8.43
CA ILE A 49 -7.39 -3.23 8.94
C ILE A 49 -7.99 -1.87 9.28
N GLY A 50 -9.14 -1.51 8.71
CA GLY A 50 -9.83 -0.24 8.99
C GLY A 50 -11.18 -0.45 9.68
N GLY A 51 -11.56 0.53 10.51
CA GLY A 51 -12.81 0.52 11.29
C GLY A 51 -12.60 0.08 12.74
N GLN A 52 -13.70 -0.11 13.49
CA GLN A 52 -13.67 -0.35 14.94
C GLN A 52 -12.85 -1.56 15.37
N ASN A 53 -12.69 -2.56 14.49
CA ASN A 53 -11.98 -3.80 14.78
C ASN A 53 -10.62 -3.92 14.07
N GLY A 54 -10.14 -2.84 13.43
CA GLY A 54 -8.87 -2.82 12.69
C GLY A 54 -7.81 -1.93 13.35
N HIS A 55 -6.57 -1.97 12.86
CA HIS A 55 -5.48 -1.10 13.34
C HIS A 55 -5.66 0.38 12.96
N TRP A 56 -6.38 0.66 11.89
CA TRP A 56 -6.72 1.98 11.38
C TRP A 56 -8.09 2.43 11.89
N MET A 57 -8.19 2.56 13.22
CA MET A 57 -9.41 2.95 13.93
C MET A 57 -9.77 4.42 13.75
N SER A 58 -8.79 5.29 13.45
CA SER A 58 -8.99 6.74 13.26
C SER A 58 -8.27 7.24 12.01
N PRO A 59 -8.66 8.41 11.47
CA PRO A 59 -7.93 9.05 10.38
C PRO A 59 -6.44 9.24 10.70
N GLU A 60 -6.11 9.62 11.94
CA GLU A 60 -4.74 9.87 12.41
C GLU A 60 -3.92 8.58 12.51
N SER A 61 -4.51 7.48 13.01
CA SER A 61 -3.78 6.21 13.05
C SER A 61 -3.58 5.64 11.65
N ARG A 62 -4.59 5.80 10.78
CA ARG A 62 -4.52 5.41 9.36
C ARG A 62 -3.44 6.17 8.62
N ILE A 63 -3.41 7.50 8.71
CA ILE A 63 -2.43 8.31 7.97
C ILE A 63 -1.01 8.09 8.47
N LYS A 64 -0.81 7.90 9.79
CA LYS A 64 0.49 7.53 10.35
C LYS A 64 0.97 6.18 9.82
N GLY A 65 0.05 5.22 9.69
CA GLY A 65 0.31 3.92 9.08
C GLY A 65 0.78 4.05 7.63
N TYR A 66 0.07 4.83 6.81
CA TYR A 66 0.49 5.13 5.43
C TYR A 66 1.85 5.83 5.38
N ARG A 67 2.00 6.92 6.14
CA ARG A 67 3.23 7.72 6.20
C ARG A 67 4.47 6.88 6.49
N CYS A 68 4.36 5.95 7.44
CA CYS A 68 5.45 5.06 7.84
C CYS A 68 6.13 4.33 6.66
N PHE A 69 5.36 3.83 5.69
CA PHE A 69 5.93 3.08 4.56
C PHE A 69 6.05 3.89 3.27
N SER A 70 5.24 4.93 3.07
CA SER A 70 5.28 5.72 1.82
C SER A 70 6.22 6.91 1.87
N GLU A 71 6.49 7.49 3.05
CA GLU A 71 7.31 8.70 3.16
C GLU A 71 8.73 8.55 2.59
N PRO A 72 9.49 7.47 2.82
CA PRO A 72 10.83 7.35 2.25
C PRO A 72 10.87 7.44 0.71
N ILE A 73 9.85 6.90 0.05
CA ILE A 73 9.75 6.90 -1.42
C ILE A 73 9.30 8.29 -1.91
N LEU A 74 8.31 8.87 -1.24
CA LEU A 74 7.74 10.16 -1.63
C LEU A 74 8.72 11.32 -1.35
N SER A 75 9.43 11.29 -0.22
CA SER A 75 10.41 12.31 0.12
C SER A 75 11.64 12.24 -0.78
N HIS A 76 12.04 11.04 -1.21
CA HIS A 76 13.12 10.86 -2.18
C HIS A 76 12.80 11.53 -3.52
N HIS A 77 11.57 11.39 -4.02
CA HIS A 77 11.17 11.93 -5.32
C HIS A 77 10.75 13.40 -5.28
N PHE A 78 9.94 13.76 -4.28
CA PHE A 78 9.34 15.09 -4.20
C PHE A 78 10.16 16.05 -3.32
N GLY A 79 10.83 15.55 -2.29
CA GLY A 79 11.57 16.32 -1.26
C GLY A 79 11.01 16.11 0.15
N GLU A 80 11.80 16.42 1.19
CA GLU A 80 11.30 16.31 2.59
C GLU A 80 10.36 17.46 2.96
N GLU A 81 10.60 18.66 2.42
CA GLU A 81 9.93 19.90 2.83
C GLU A 81 8.41 19.90 2.61
N MET A 82 7.88 19.07 1.68
CA MET A 82 6.44 18.98 1.44
C MET A 82 5.76 17.79 2.11
N MET A 83 6.49 16.89 2.78
CA MET A 83 5.90 15.68 3.37
C MET A 83 4.84 16.01 4.43
N ASP A 84 5.14 16.93 5.35
CA ASP A 84 4.18 17.33 6.38
C ASP A 84 2.88 17.86 5.78
N LYS A 85 2.97 18.80 4.83
CA LYS A 85 1.79 19.37 4.15
C LYS A 85 1.01 18.32 3.34
N LEU A 86 1.70 17.37 2.73
CA LEU A 86 1.08 16.26 2.00
C LEU A 86 0.25 15.39 2.95
N TYR A 87 0.85 14.95 4.06
CA TYR A 87 0.18 14.08 5.02
C TYR A 87 -0.90 14.82 5.81
N ASP A 88 -0.75 16.11 6.07
CA ASP A 88 -1.82 16.94 6.65
C ASP A 88 -3.04 17.00 5.72
N LYS A 89 -2.82 17.26 4.42
CA LYS A 89 -3.92 17.27 3.44
C LYS A 89 -4.58 15.89 3.32
N ALA A 90 -3.79 14.83 3.31
CA ALA A 90 -4.31 13.46 3.27
C ALA A 90 -5.09 13.09 4.55
N THR A 91 -4.68 13.62 5.72
CA THR A 91 -5.43 13.48 6.97
C THR A 91 -6.82 14.09 6.86
N LEU A 92 -6.93 15.30 6.29
CA LEU A 92 -8.23 15.96 6.09
C LEU A 92 -9.16 15.17 5.16
N ILE A 93 -8.61 14.58 4.10
CA ILE A 93 -9.37 13.69 3.20
C ILE A 93 -9.89 12.47 3.97
N LEU A 94 -9.05 11.82 4.78
CA LEU A 94 -9.46 10.68 5.58
C LEU A 94 -10.50 11.04 6.64
N VAL A 95 -10.37 12.20 7.30
CA VAL A 95 -11.38 12.71 8.23
C VAL A 95 -12.74 12.82 7.55
N GLU A 96 -12.78 13.36 6.33
CA GLU A 96 -14.01 13.50 5.57
C GLU A 96 -14.57 12.14 5.13
N ASP A 97 -13.73 11.22 4.68
CA ASP A 97 -14.14 9.86 4.34
C ASP A 97 -14.75 9.10 5.54
N PHE A 98 -14.20 9.31 6.75
CA PHE A 98 -14.73 8.72 7.97
C PHE A 98 -16.12 9.26 8.32
N LYS A 99 -16.38 10.57 8.14
CA LYS A 99 -17.73 11.14 8.33
C LYS A 99 -18.76 10.51 7.39
N HIS A 100 -18.32 10.07 6.21
CA HIS A 100 -19.15 9.39 5.22
C HIS A 100 -19.22 7.86 5.43
N GLY A 101 -18.71 7.34 6.54
CA GLY A 101 -18.79 5.91 6.85
C GLY A 101 -17.75 5.03 6.14
N LYS A 102 -16.72 5.63 5.51
CA LYS A 102 -15.68 4.90 4.74
C LYS A 102 -14.48 4.46 5.58
N GLN A 103 -14.68 4.25 6.88
CA GLN A 103 -13.62 3.76 7.78
C GLN A 103 -13.25 2.29 7.55
N ALA A 104 -14.18 1.46 7.07
CA ALA A 104 -13.94 0.03 6.89
C ALA A 104 -12.94 -0.22 5.75
N THR A 105 -11.86 -0.96 6.02
CA THR A 105 -10.86 -1.32 5.01
C THR A 105 -10.40 -2.75 5.24
N LYS A 106 -10.30 -3.53 4.16
CA LYS A 106 -9.76 -4.88 4.16
C LYS A 106 -8.55 -4.94 3.23
N ILE A 107 -7.49 -5.60 3.67
CA ILE A 107 -6.36 -5.98 2.80
C ILE A 107 -6.49 -7.47 2.52
N ILE A 108 -6.23 -7.84 1.27
CA ILE A 108 -6.07 -9.23 0.84
C ILE A 108 -4.57 -9.52 0.79
N ASN A 109 -4.13 -10.48 1.60
CA ASN A 109 -2.75 -10.96 1.60
C ASN A 109 -2.71 -12.31 0.89
N ILE A 110 -1.57 -12.65 0.28
CA ILE A 110 -1.31 -13.99 -0.25
C ILE A 110 -0.36 -14.69 0.71
N ALA A 111 -0.74 -15.88 1.17
CA ALA A 111 0.13 -16.78 1.92
C ALA A 111 0.54 -17.93 1.02
N VAL A 112 1.84 -18.19 0.92
CA VAL A 112 2.40 -19.23 0.06
C VAL A 112 3.41 -20.09 0.82
N VAL A 113 3.34 -21.41 0.63
CA VAL A 113 4.33 -22.37 1.13
C VAL A 113 4.95 -23.04 -0.08
N LEU A 114 6.26 -22.89 -0.22
CA LEU A 114 7.05 -23.42 -1.33
C LEU A 114 8.01 -24.49 -0.82
N LYS A 115 8.24 -25.51 -1.63
CA LYS A 115 9.22 -26.58 -1.38
C LYS A 115 10.22 -26.65 -2.52
N LEU A 116 11.50 -26.79 -2.20
CA LEU A 116 12.53 -27.04 -3.21
C LEU A 116 12.35 -28.43 -3.81
N LYS A 117 12.40 -28.54 -5.14
CA LYS A 117 12.38 -29.84 -5.83
C LYS A 117 13.66 -30.61 -5.49
N GLU A 118 13.50 -31.88 -5.12
CA GLU A 118 14.62 -32.81 -5.07
C GLU A 118 14.95 -33.22 -6.52
N LEU A 119 16.23 -33.11 -6.90
CA LEU A 119 16.76 -33.47 -8.22
C LEU A 119 16.84 -34.99 -8.40
#